data_AF-A0AAU0MMN8-F1
#
_entry.id   AF-A0AAU0MMN8-F1
#
_cell.length_a   1.000
_cell.length_b   1.000
_cell.length_c   1.000
_cell.angle_alpha   90.00
_cell.angle_beta   90.00
_cell.angle_gamma   90.00
#
_symmetry.space_group_name_H-M   'P 1'
#
loop_
_entity.id
_entity.type
_entity.pdbx_description
1 polymer ?
#
loop_
_entity_poly.entity_id
_entity_poly.type
_entity_poly.pdbx_seq_one_letter_code
_entity_poly.pdbx_strand_id
1 'polypeptide(L)'
;MREMKFRGQSGKAYRFTRMAVNAPWAKVRGAALFAAQGPFGLRVIRMCKLRGREHDVQPIWAFAEAERYGAKAVFVMAEDDADRCAAIMADLEAGLNPVCRETGGTVALAA
;
A
#
# COMPACT_ATOMS: atom_id res chain seq x y z
N MET A 1 18.03 1.04 4.77
CA MET A 1 16.67 0.63 4.37
C MET A 1 16.41 -0.78 4.89
N ARG A 2 15.23 -1.07 5.45
CA ARG A 2 14.92 -2.41 5.98
C ARG A 2 13.93 -3.09 5.03
N GLU A 3 14.35 -4.21 4.44
CA GLU A 3 13.47 -5.08 3.66
C GLU A 3 12.56 -5.87 4.61
N MET A 4 11.31 -6.05 4.20
CA MET A 4 10.33 -6.85 4.93
C MET A 4 9.48 -7.64 3.95
N LYS A 5 9.09 -8.86 4.34
CA LYS A 5 8.30 -9.74 3.50
C LYS A 5 6.87 -9.82 4.03
N PHE A 6 5.91 -9.63 3.14
CA PHE A 6 4.49 -9.82 3.42
C PHE A 6 4.00 -11.02 2.64
N ARG A 7 3.10 -11.82 3.24
CA ARG A 7 2.50 -12.98 2.57
C ARG A 7 1.06 -12.68 2.20
N GLY A 8 0.70 -12.96 0.95
CA GLY A 8 -0.70 -12.94 0.52
C GLY A 8 -1.42 -14.24 0.83
N GLN A 9 -2.69 -14.32 0.46
CA GLN A 9 -3.55 -15.49 0.70
C GLN A 9 -2.99 -16.76 0.05
N SER A 10 -2.36 -16.63 -1.12
CA SER A 10 -1.69 -17.72 -1.84
C SER A 10 -0.47 -18.31 -1.10
N GLY A 11 -0.03 -17.68 -0.01
CA GLY A 11 1.19 -18.03 0.73
C GLY A 11 2.48 -17.48 0.12
N LYS A 12 2.41 -16.89 -1.09
CA LYS A 12 3.54 -16.21 -1.74
C LYS A 12 4.03 -15.03 -0.91
N ALA A 13 5.34 -14.88 -0.83
CA ALA A 13 5.99 -13.79 -0.10
C ALA A 13 6.44 -12.69 -1.07
N TYR A 14 6.01 -11.47 -0.79
CA TYR A 14 6.34 -10.26 -1.54
C TYR A 14 7.27 -9.37 -0.72
N ARG A 15 8.31 -8.84 -1.36
CA ARG A 15 9.34 -8.03 -0.69
C ARG A 15 8.97 -6.56 -0.78
N PHE A 16 9.01 -5.89 0.36
CA PHE A 16 8.78 -4.47 0.47
C PHE A 16 9.95 -3.80 1.18
N THR A 17 10.25 -2.57 0.78
CA THR A 17 11.22 -1.72 1.43
C THR A 17 10.51 -0.75 2.36
N ARG A 18 10.89 -0.72 3.63
CA ARG A 18 10.40 0.31 4.55
C ARG A 18 11.01 1.66 4.18
N MET A 19 10.15 2.63 3.89
CA MET A 19 10.54 4.01 3.58
C MET A 19 10.18 4.95 4.73
N ALA A 20 10.91 6.05 4.84
CA ALA A 20 10.53 7.13 5.74
C ALA A 20 9.28 7.85 5.19
N VAL A 21 8.41 8.34 6.07
CA VAL A 21 7.14 8.97 5.69
C VAL A 21 7.35 10.20 4.81
N ASN A 22 8.43 10.94 5.05
CA ASN A 22 8.84 12.12 4.28
C ASN A 22 9.68 11.82 3.03
N ALA A 23 10.01 10.55 2.77
CA ALA A 23 10.72 10.17 1.55
C ALA A 23 9.78 10.28 0.34
N PRO A 24 10.29 10.40 -0.90
CA PRO A 24 9.46 10.49 -2.11
C PRO A 24 8.90 9.12 -2.54
N TRP A 25 8.33 8.36 -1.60
CA TRP A 25 7.82 7.01 -1.83
C TRP A 25 6.66 6.97 -2.84
N ALA A 26 5.85 8.02 -2.91
CA ALA A 26 4.72 8.11 -3.85
C ALA A 26 5.16 8.21 -5.33
N LYS A 27 6.43 8.55 -5.59
CA LYS A 27 6.99 8.61 -6.95
C LYS A 27 7.39 7.24 -7.50
N VAL A 28 7.43 6.21 -6.65
CA VAL A 28 7.77 4.85 -7.09
C VAL A 28 6.57 4.25 -7.83
N ARG A 29 6.80 3.50 -8.90
CA ARG A 29 5.76 2.71 -9.55
C ARG A 29 5.66 1.32 -8.90
N GLY A 30 4.46 0.92 -8.50
CA GLY A 30 4.23 -0.36 -7.82
C GLY A 30 3.13 -0.30 -6.77
N ALA A 31 3.41 -0.74 -5.54
CA ALA A 31 2.44 -0.79 -4.45
C ALA A 31 3.00 -0.24 -3.13
N ALA A 32 2.12 0.40 -2.35
CA ALA A 32 2.39 0.83 -0.99
C ALA A 32 1.50 0.11 0.02
N LEU A 33 2.08 -0.25 1.17
CA LEU A 33 1.37 -0.71 2.35
C LEU A 33 1.60 0.28 3.48
N PHE A 34 0.51 0.68 4.13
CA PHE A 34 0.52 1.53 5.31
C PHE A 34 0.17 0.70 6.52
N ALA A 35 1.04 0.69 7.52
CA ALA A 35 0.88 -0.17 8.69
C ALA A 35 1.03 0.59 10.00
N ALA A 36 0.28 0.13 11.00
CA ALA A 36 0.38 0.53 12.39
C ALA A 36 1.19 -0.50 13.16
N GLN A 37 1.96 -0.04 14.16
CA GLN A 37 2.58 -0.93 15.13
C GLN A 37 1.52 -1.32 16.17
N GLY A 38 1.15 -2.58 16.23
CA GLY A 38 0.25 -3.15 17.22
C GLY A 38 0.98 -4.00 18.27
N PRO A 39 0.23 -4.54 19.26
CA PRO A 39 0.80 -5.36 20.35
C PRO A 39 1.49 -6.64 19.87
N PHE A 40 1.02 -7.21 18.76
CA PHE A 40 1.51 -8.48 18.19
C PHE A 40 2.29 -8.29 16.88
N GLY A 41 2.73 -7.06 16.59
CA GLY A 41 3.48 -6.74 15.38
C GLY A 41 2.77 -5.73 14.48
N LEU A 42 3.06 -5.77 13.19
CA LEU A 42 2.55 -4.79 12.24
C LEU A 42 1.16 -5.18 11.73
N ARG A 43 0.22 -4.24 11.84
CA ARG A 43 -1.11 -4.35 11.25
C ARG A 43 -1.16 -3.49 10.00
N VAL A 44 -1.39 -4.10 8.84
CA VAL A 44 -1.64 -3.34 7.61
C VAL A 44 -3.01 -2.68 7.72
N ILE A 45 -3.00 -1.35 7.68
CA ILE A 45 -4.19 -0.51 7.77
C ILE A 45 -4.78 -0.33 6.38
N ARG A 46 -3.96 0.00 5.40
CA ARG A 46 -4.39 0.26 4.02
C ARG A 46 -3.32 -0.10 3.03
N MET A 47 -3.75 -0.40 1.81
CA MET A 47 -2.90 -0.65 0.66
C MET A 47 -3.29 0.31 -0.48
N CYS A 48 -2.33 0.69 -1.32
CA CYS A 48 -2.59 1.59 -2.45
C CYS A 48 -1.65 1.29 -3.61
N LYS A 49 -2.17 1.39 -4.85
CA LYS A 49 -1.35 1.33 -6.07
C LYS A 49 -0.60 2.64 -6.26
N LEU A 50 0.69 2.54 -6.54
CA LEU A 50 1.52 3.69 -6.89
C LEU A 50 1.73 3.73 -8.41
N ARG A 51 1.28 4.80 -9.05
CA ARG A 51 1.43 4.97 -10.51
C ARG A 51 2.78 5.55 -10.92
N GLY A 52 3.56 6.04 -9.97
CA GLY A 52 4.86 6.70 -10.21
C GLY A 52 4.75 8.04 -10.96
N ARG A 53 3.57 8.66 -11.02
CA ARG A 53 3.38 9.98 -11.64
C ARG A 53 3.66 11.06 -10.60
N GLU A 54 4.42 12.09 -10.98
CA GLU A 54 4.83 13.15 -10.06
C GLU A 54 3.64 13.91 -9.44
N HIS A 55 2.55 14.05 -10.17
CA HIS A 55 1.35 14.77 -9.72
C HIS A 55 0.26 13.85 -9.13
N ASP A 56 0.55 12.57 -8.91
CA ASP A 56 -0.43 11.66 -8.31
C ASP A 56 -0.43 11.81 -6.79
N VAL A 57 -1.38 12.61 -6.31
CA VAL A 57 -1.58 12.86 -4.86
C VAL A 57 -2.46 11.80 -4.19
N GLN A 58 -3.08 10.88 -4.95
CA GLN A 58 -3.99 9.88 -4.37
C GLN A 58 -3.32 9.01 -3.31
N PRO A 59 -2.06 8.52 -3.50
CA PRO A 59 -1.37 7.74 -2.46
C PRO A 59 -1.09 8.55 -1.19
N ILE A 60 -0.87 9.86 -1.32
CA ILE A 60 -0.62 10.76 -0.17
C ILE A 60 -1.89 10.87 0.68
N TRP A 61 -3.04 11.06 0.05
CA TRP A 61 -4.33 11.06 0.74
C TRP A 61 -4.65 9.70 1.35
N ALA A 62 -4.34 8.61 0.65
CA ALA A 62 -4.53 7.27 1.17
C ALA A 62 -3.70 7.02 2.43
N PHE A 63 -2.46 7.54 2.48
CA PHE A 63 -1.63 7.50 3.67
C PHE A 63 -2.21 8.36 4.80
N ALA A 64 -2.58 9.62 4.52
CA ALA A 64 -3.17 10.51 5.52
C ALA A 64 -4.46 9.93 6.15
N GLU A 65 -5.28 9.22 5.38
CA GLU A 65 -6.42 8.47 5.92
C GLU A 65 -5.96 7.31 6.81
N ALA A 66 -4.97 6.53 6.36
CA ALA A 66 -4.43 5.43 7.16
C ALA A 66 -3.78 5.91 8.48
N GLU A 67 -3.19 7.11 8.50
CA GLU A 67 -2.64 7.72 9.72
C GLU A 67 -3.72 7.95 10.78
N ARG A 68 -4.96 8.26 10.38
CA ARG A 68 -6.10 8.39 11.32
C ARG A 68 -6.43 7.08 12.03
N TYR A 69 -6.09 5.95 11.41
CA TYR A 69 -6.19 4.61 11.99
C TYR A 69 -4.86 4.12 12.62
N GLY A 70 -3.91 5.04 12.83
CA GLY A 70 -2.64 4.78 13.53
C GLY A 70 -1.50 4.27 12.65
N ALA A 71 -1.63 4.30 11.32
CA ALA A 71 -0.51 3.96 10.45
C ALA A 71 0.65 4.94 10.66
N LYS A 72 1.87 4.41 10.81
CA LYS A 72 3.12 5.20 10.97
C LYS A 72 4.28 4.67 10.13
N ALA A 73 4.04 3.58 9.40
CA ALA A 73 5.05 2.93 8.58
C ALA A 73 4.57 2.81 7.15
N VAL A 74 5.44 3.20 6.21
CA VAL A 74 5.24 3.07 4.76
C VAL A 74 6.17 1.98 4.25
N PHE A 75 5.60 1.03 3.53
CA PHE A 75 6.31 -0.04 2.86
C PHE A 75 6.04 0.04 1.37
N VAL A 76 7.08 0.01 0.55
CA VAL A 76 6.96 0.13 -0.91
C VAL A 76 7.54 -1.08 -1.59
N MET A 77 6.82 -1.60 -2.57
CA MET A 77 7.29 -2.58 -3.53
C MET A 77 7.27 -1.91 -4.90
N ALA A 78 8.42 -1.85 -5.55
CA ALA A 78 8.50 -1.41 -6.94
C ALA A 78 8.01 -2.55 -7.85
N GLU A 79 7.11 -2.25 -8.77
CA GLU A 79 6.60 -3.16 -9.79
C GLU A 79 6.07 -2.33 -10.96
N ASP A 80 6.68 -2.50 -12.13
CA ASP A 80 6.34 -1.74 -13.32
C ASP A 80 5.12 -2.34 -14.05
N ASP A 81 4.91 -3.65 -13.94
CA ASP A 81 3.76 -4.31 -14.56
C ASP A 81 2.49 -4.05 -13.73
N ALA A 82 1.54 -3.33 -14.33
CA ALA A 82 0.30 -2.92 -13.66
C ALA A 82 -0.62 -4.10 -13.36
N ASP A 83 -0.68 -5.10 -14.24
CA ASP A 83 -1.53 -6.28 -14.08
C ASP A 83 -0.95 -7.18 -13.01
N ARG A 84 0.37 -7.35 -13.02
CA ARG A 84 1.08 -8.06 -11.95
C ARG A 84 0.93 -7.36 -10.61
N CYS A 85 1.07 -6.04 -10.56
CA CYS A 85 0.87 -5.26 -9.35
C CYS A 85 -0.57 -5.42 -8.80
N ALA A 86 -1.57 -5.38 -9.69
CA ALA A 86 -2.97 -5.62 -9.32
C ALA A 86 -3.20 -7.03 -8.74
N ALA A 87 -2.64 -8.06 -9.37
CA ALA A 87 -2.76 -9.44 -8.88
C ALA A 87 -2.08 -9.62 -7.51
N ILE A 88 -0.90 -9.02 -7.32
CA ILE A 88 -0.19 -9.06 -6.03
C ILE A 88 -0.99 -8.35 -4.95
N MET A 89 -1.55 -7.17 -5.25
CA MET A 89 -2.38 -6.43 -4.29
C MET A 89 -3.64 -7.19 -3.92
N ALA A 90 -4.32 -7.83 -4.86
CA ALA A 90 -5.49 -8.66 -4.57
C ALA A 90 -5.13 -9.83 -3.63
N ASP A 91 -4.02 -10.52 -3.90
CA ASP A 91 -3.54 -11.63 -3.06
C ASP A 91 -3.18 -11.16 -1.64
N LEU A 92 -2.50 -10.01 -1.54
CA LEU A 92 -2.13 -9.38 -0.28
C LEU A 92 -3.34 -8.87 0.50
N GLU A 93 -4.32 -8.25 -0.17
CA GLU A 93 -5.53 -7.74 0.47
C GLU A 93 -6.34 -8.88 1.08
N ALA A 94 -6.48 -10.00 0.35
CA ALA A 94 -7.19 -11.17 0.84
C ALA A 94 -6.44 -11.89 1.98
N GLY A 95 -5.10 -11.89 1.97
CA GLY A 95 -4.28 -12.53 3.01
C GLY A 95 -4.08 -11.69 4.27
N LEU A 96 -3.91 -10.38 4.12
CA LEU A 96 -3.61 -9.46 5.22
C LEU A 96 -4.86 -8.82 5.82
N ASN A 97 -5.98 -8.85 5.10
CA ASN A 97 -7.27 -8.29 5.50
C ASN A 97 -7.12 -6.86 6.05
N PRO A 98 -6.74 -5.87 5.22
CA PRO A 98 -6.51 -4.49 5.66
C PRO A 98 -7.79 -3.86 6.23
N VAL A 99 -7.60 -2.87 7.11
CA VAL A 99 -8.70 -2.15 7.78
C VAL A 99 -9.49 -1.28 6.78
N CYS A 100 -8.77 -0.46 6.01
CA CYS A 100 -9.33 0.30 4.91
C CYS A 100 -9.08 -0.50 3.63
N ARG A 101 -10.16 -1.03 3.05
CA ARG A 101 -10.12 -1.62 1.71
C ARG A 101 -10.19 -0.51 0.66
N GLU A 102 -9.55 -0.70 -0.48
CA GLU A 102 -9.82 0.18 -1.63
C GLU A 102 -11.26 -0.09 -2.06
N THR A 103 -12.21 0.75 -1.60
CA THR A 103 -13.54 0.77 -2.17
C THR A 103 -13.36 1.21 -3.61
N GLY A 104 -13.55 0.29 -4.57
CA GLY A 104 -13.53 0.55 -6.01
C GLY A 104 -14.69 1.45 -6.47
N GLY A 105 -14.93 2.54 -5.74
CA GLY A 105 -15.86 3.59 -6.11
C GLY A 105 -15.28 4.29 -7.33
N THR A 106 -15.76 3.90 -8.50
CA THR A 106 -15.85 4.79 -9.65
C THR A 106 -16.41 6.11 -9.13
N VAL A 107 -15.55 7.10 -8.90
CA VAL A 107 -16.00 8.48 -8.77
C VAL A 107 -16.47 8.84 -10.17
N ALA A 108 -17.74 8.59 -10.44
CA ALA A 108 -18.41 9.16 -11.58
C ALA A 108 -18.34 10.67 -11.37
N LEU A 109 -17.39 11.30 -12.07
CA LEU A 109 -17.38 12.74 -12.27
C LEU A 109 -18.72 13.05 -12.95
N ALA A 110 -19.67 13.59 -12.18
CA ALA A 110 -20.86 14.20 -12.75
C ALA A 110 -20.39 15.34 -13.66
N ALA A 111 -20.61 15.14 -14.96
CA ALA A 111 -20.44 16.17 -16.00
C ALA A 111 -21.64 17.12 -16.00
#